data_AF-A0A7H4N173-F1
#
_entry.id   AF-A0A7H4N173-F1
#
_cell.length_a   1.000
_cell.length_b   1.000
_cell.length_c   1.000
_cell.angle_alpha   90.00
_cell.angle_beta   90.00
_cell.angle_gamma   90.00
#
_symmetry.space_group_name_H-M   'P 1'
#
loop_
_entity.id
_entity.type
_entity.pdbx_description
1 polymer ?
#
loop_
_entity_poly.entity_id
_entity_poly.type
_entity_poly.pdbx_seq_one_letter_code
_entity_poly.pdbx_strand_id
1 'polypeptide(L)'
;MPLKFFHEYALQVDGSEPGAAQYRFTAKPIDEEFGSATGYIAKYISKNIDGYGMDGEFDHESGKPVKEMAKRVRAWASLWSIRQFQQIGGAPVSTWRELRRLGSRELVLHPELEAARAAADVPDWSGYVNAQGGPFVTRDCLRVRLNYEYTENGNDYGDTVAKISGVYCPFTISESVIYTRTNDLQNRTEA
;
A
#
# COMPACT_ATOMS: atom_id res chain seq x y z
N MET A 1 3.83 -13.61 18.26
CA MET A 1 2.41 -13.70 17.84
C MET A 1 2.23 -13.61 16.32
N PRO A 2 2.89 -12.70 15.56
CA PRO A 2 2.68 -12.58 14.09
C PRO A 2 3.15 -13.79 13.26
N LEU A 3 4.27 -14.41 13.64
CA LEU A 3 4.88 -15.50 12.85
C LEU A 3 4.03 -16.78 12.84
N LYS A 4 3.27 -17.07 13.91
CA LYS A 4 2.38 -18.24 13.97
C LYS A 4 1.27 -18.15 12.94
N PHE A 5 0.67 -16.96 12.80
CA PHE A 5 -0.38 -16.73 11.82
C PHE A 5 0.07 -17.02 10.39
N PHE A 6 1.26 -16.54 9.99
CA PHE A 6 1.79 -16.81 8.65
C PHE A 6 2.10 -18.29 8.42
N HIS A 7 2.62 -18.98 9.43
CA HIS A 7 2.89 -20.41 9.35
C HIS A 7 1.58 -21.22 9.23
N GLU A 8 0.56 -20.91 10.04
CA GLU A 8 -0.76 -21.53 9.96
C GLU A 8 -1.42 -21.29 8.59
N TYR A 9 -1.37 -20.03 8.11
CA TYR A 9 -1.90 -19.68 6.78
C TYR A 9 -1.20 -20.46 5.66
N ALA A 10 0.12 -20.56 5.69
CA ALA A 10 0.91 -21.28 4.69
C ALA A 10 0.56 -22.79 4.63
N LEU A 11 -0.02 -23.35 5.69
CA LEU A 11 -0.43 -24.76 5.78
C LEU A 11 -1.93 -24.99 5.56
N GLN A 12 -2.74 -23.96 5.28
CA GLN A 12 -4.20 -24.11 5.13
C GLN A 12 -4.62 -24.99 3.95
N VAL A 13 -3.83 -25.00 2.87
CA VAL A 13 -4.11 -25.78 1.66
C VAL A 13 -3.10 -26.92 1.60
N ASP A 14 -3.49 -28.19 1.61
CA ASP A 14 -2.56 -29.33 1.49
C ASP A 14 -1.39 -29.33 2.52
N GLY A 15 -1.59 -28.80 3.73
CA GLY A 15 -0.53 -28.69 4.74
C GLY A 15 0.08 -30.01 5.23
N SER A 16 -0.53 -31.15 4.87
CA SER A 16 -0.05 -32.49 5.18
C SER A 16 0.81 -33.12 4.08
N GLU A 17 1.04 -32.45 2.95
CA GLU A 17 1.92 -32.99 1.90
C GLU A 17 3.37 -33.15 2.41
N PRO A 18 4.14 -34.11 1.86
CA PRO A 18 5.52 -34.32 2.28
C PRO A 18 6.36 -33.05 2.19
N GLY A 19 6.92 -32.61 3.33
CA GLY A 19 7.77 -31.43 3.41
C GLY A 19 7.05 -30.10 3.62
N ALA A 20 5.71 -30.04 3.63
CA ALA A 20 4.98 -28.78 3.79
C ALA A 20 5.37 -28.00 5.05
N ALA A 21 5.44 -28.68 6.20
CA ALA A 21 5.82 -28.08 7.47
C ALA A 21 7.24 -27.49 7.48
N GLN A 22 8.13 -27.95 6.59
CA GLN A 22 9.52 -27.51 6.54
C GLN A 22 9.75 -26.41 5.49
N TYR A 23 9.08 -26.48 4.33
CA TYR A 23 9.42 -25.65 3.17
C TYR A 23 8.43 -24.52 2.87
N ARG A 24 7.20 -24.58 3.39
CA ARG A 24 6.18 -23.58 3.03
C ARG A 24 6.32 -22.25 3.73
N PHE A 25 6.93 -22.22 4.91
CA PHE A 25 7.21 -20.99 5.62
C PHE A 25 8.51 -21.08 6.40
N THR A 26 9.43 -20.17 6.14
CA THR A 26 10.68 -20.02 6.90
C THR A 26 10.79 -18.57 7.34
N ALA A 27 10.77 -18.33 8.65
CA ALA A 27 11.06 -17.02 9.22
C ALA A 27 12.54 -16.96 9.63
N LYS A 28 13.28 -16.01 9.07
CA LYS A 28 14.68 -15.75 9.47
C LYS A 28 14.75 -14.38 10.16
N PRO A 29 15.28 -14.28 11.38
CA PRO A 29 15.56 -12.99 11.98
C PRO A 29 16.59 -12.24 11.14
N ILE A 30 16.53 -10.91 11.16
CA ILE A 30 17.57 -10.09 10.54
C ILE A 30 18.84 -10.25 11.37
N ASP A 31 19.93 -10.42 10.67
CA ASP A 31 21.27 -10.42 11.22
C ASP A 31 21.94 -9.10 10.83
N GLU A 32 22.27 -8.29 11.85
CA GLU A 32 22.80 -6.94 11.68
C GLU A 32 24.19 -6.93 11.01
N GLU A 33 24.95 -8.02 11.09
CA GLU A 33 26.24 -8.16 10.40
C GLU A 33 26.07 -8.16 8.87
N PHE A 34 24.92 -8.64 8.38
CA PHE A 34 24.58 -8.65 6.95
C PHE A 34 23.83 -7.39 6.50
N GLY A 35 23.64 -6.43 7.41
CA GLY A 35 23.03 -5.13 7.15
C GLY A 35 21.70 -4.91 7.88
N SER A 36 21.20 -3.68 7.81
CA SER A 36 19.96 -3.30 8.46
C SER A 36 18.71 -3.81 7.74
N ALA A 37 17.59 -3.90 8.46
CA ALA A 37 16.26 -4.18 7.89
C ALA A 37 15.97 -3.28 6.66
N THR A 38 16.27 -1.99 6.80
CA THR A 38 16.09 -0.99 5.75
C THR A 38 16.97 -1.28 4.53
N GLY A 39 18.25 -1.60 4.77
CA GLY A 39 19.20 -1.95 3.70
C GLY A 39 18.77 -3.22 2.96
N TYR A 40 18.28 -4.21 3.69
CA TYR A 40 17.71 -5.43 3.12
C TYR A 40 16.51 -5.11 2.22
N ILE A 41 15.51 -4.38 2.73
CA ILE A 41 14.33 -4.00 1.93
C ILE A 41 14.73 -3.20 0.68
N ALA A 42 15.60 -2.20 0.83
CA ALA A 42 16.08 -1.38 -0.28
C ALA A 42 16.79 -2.21 -1.36
N LYS A 43 17.62 -3.18 -0.96
CA LYS A 43 18.28 -4.12 -1.88
C LYS A 43 17.27 -4.87 -2.74
N TYR A 44 16.21 -5.43 -2.14
CA TYR A 44 15.22 -6.20 -2.91
C TYR A 44 14.35 -5.31 -3.80
N ILE A 45 14.00 -4.09 -3.35
CA ILE A 45 13.28 -3.12 -4.18
C ILE A 45 14.11 -2.75 -5.42
N SER A 46 15.38 -2.35 -5.23
CA SER A 46 16.25 -1.94 -6.33
C SER A 46 16.47 -3.08 -7.34
N LYS A 47 16.71 -4.31 -6.87
CA LYS A 47 16.88 -5.47 -7.76
C LYS A 47 15.68 -5.73 -8.65
N ASN A 48 14.45 -5.55 -8.15
CA ASN A 48 13.23 -5.85 -8.89
C ASN A 48 12.74 -4.72 -9.80
N ILE A 49 13.21 -3.48 -9.61
CA ILE A 49 12.78 -2.33 -10.44
C ILE A 49 13.45 -2.37 -11.83
N ASP A 50 14.77 -2.56 -11.86
CA ASP A 50 15.59 -2.45 -13.07
C ASP A 50 16.83 -3.37 -13.06
N GLY A 51 17.02 -4.19 -12.03
CA GLY A 51 18.21 -5.01 -11.85
C GLY A 51 19.46 -4.19 -11.54
N TYR A 52 19.33 -3.03 -10.89
CA TYR A 52 20.46 -2.20 -10.48
C TYR A 52 21.49 -3.01 -9.68
N GLY A 53 22.78 -2.86 -10.04
CA GLY A 53 23.89 -3.55 -9.40
C GLY A 53 24.00 -5.06 -9.70
N MET A 54 23.30 -5.55 -10.73
CA MET A 54 23.32 -6.96 -11.17
C MET A 54 23.95 -7.11 -12.57
N ASP A 55 24.96 -6.30 -12.90
CA ASP A 55 25.66 -6.39 -14.19
C ASP A 55 26.44 -7.71 -14.31
N GLY A 56 26.23 -8.43 -15.41
CA GLY A 56 26.86 -9.73 -15.64
C GLY A 56 26.23 -10.90 -14.87
N GLU A 57 25.20 -10.66 -14.05
CA GLU A 57 24.48 -11.70 -13.34
C GLU A 57 23.40 -12.34 -14.24
N PHE A 58 23.29 -13.66 -14.14
CA PHE A 58 22.32 -14.46 -14.89
C PHE A 58 21.33 -15.12 -13.94
N ASP A 59 20.06 -15.08 -14.33
CA ASP A 59 19.00 -15.79 -13.64
C ASP A 59 19.22 -17.30 -13.76
N HIS A 60 19.19 -18.01 -12.62
CA HIS A 60 19.52 -19.44 -12.58
C HIS A 60 18.47 -20.32 -13.26
N GLU A 61 17.22 -19.88 -13.32
CA GLU A 61 16.12 -20.66 -13.90
C GLU A 61 16.06 -20.49 -15.43
N SER A 62 16.15 -19.26 -15.92
CA SER A 62 16.03 -18.95 -17.35
C SER A 62 17.37 -18.86 -18.10
N GLY A 63 18.48 -18.74 -17.38
CA GLY A 63 19.80 -18.49 -17.96
C GLY A 63 19.95 -17.11 -18.63
N LYS A 64 19.01 -16.19 -18.40
CA LYS A 64 18.99 -14.86 -19.02
C LYS A 64 19.59 -13.80 -18.08
N PRO A 65 20.08 -12.67 -18.61
CA PRO A 65 20.59 -11.59 -17.77
C PRO A 65 19.51 -11.10 -16.78
N VAL A 66 19.87 -10.95 -15.50
CA VAL A 66 18.93 -10.55 -14.44
C VAL A 66 18.24 -9.22 -14.75
N LYS A 67 18.94 -8.26 -15.38
CA LYS A 67 18.36 -6.99 -15.83
C LYS A 67 17.22 -7.15 -16.85
N GLU A 68 17.31 -8.14 -17.73
CA GLU A 68 16.21 -8.43 -18.66
C GLU A 68 15.03 -9.08 -17.93
N MET A 69 15.32 -9.97 -16.98
CA MET A 69 14.29 -10.63 -16.19
C MET A 69 13.53 -9.64 -15.29
N ALA A 70 14.21 -8.69 -14.66
CA ALA A 70 13.57 -7.63 -13.88
C ALA A 70 12.53 -6.84 -14.71
N LYS A 71 12.85 -6.51 -15.97
CA LYS A 71 11.90 -5.84 -16.89
C LYS A 71 10.68 -6.72 -17.18
N ARG A 72 10.87 -8.03 -17.39
CA ARG A 72 9.78 -8.98 -17.67
C ARG A 72 8.87 -9.16 -16.46
N VAL A 73 9.44 -9.34 -15.27
CA VAL A 73 8.68 -9.44 -14.00
C VAL A 73 7.86 -8.17 -13.80
N ARG A 74 8.45 -7.00 -14.02
CA ARG A 74 7.73 -5.72 -13.91
C ARG A 74 6.59 -5.59 -14.92
N ALA A 75 6.80 -6.02 -16.17
CA ALA A 75 5.76 -6.00 -17.20
C ALA A 75 4.59 -6.93 -16.84
N TRP A 76 4.89 -8.16 -16.41
CA TRP A 76 3.88 -9.10 -15.93
C TRP A 76 3.12 -8.55 -14.72
N ALA A 77 3.82 -8.09 -13.69
CA ALA A 77 3.19 -7.53 -12.51
C ALA A 77 2.28 -6.34 -12.86
N SER A 78 2.68 -5.48 -13.81
CA SER A 78 1.87 -4.34 -14.27
C SER A 78 0.62 -4.80 -15.03
N LEU A 79 0.75 -5.79 -15.92
CA LEU A 79 -0.36 -6.35 -16.68
C LEU A 79 -1.45 -6.91 -15.76
N TRP A 80 -1.06 -7.57 -14.66
CA TRP A 80 -1.96 -8.20 -13.70
C TRP A 80 -2.29 -7.31 -12.49
N SER A 81 -1.85 -6.05 -12.48
CA SER A 81 -2.04 -5.12 -11.35
C SER A 81 -1.51 -5.65 -10.01
N ILE A 82 -0.41 -6.42 -10.02
CA ILE A 82 0.21 -7.02 -8.85
C ILE A 82 1.21 -6.03 -8.24
N ARG A 83 1.03 -5.72 -6.95
CA ARG A 83 2.01 -4.95 -6.17
C ARG A 83 3.17 -5.86 -5.76
N GLN A 84 4.33 -5.66 -6.40
CA GLN A 84 5.54 -6.44 -6.10
C GLN A 84 6.04 -6.25 -4.66
N PHE A 85 5.82 -5.06 -4.08
CA PHE A 85 6.10 -4.77 -2.69
C PHE A 85 4.84 -4.23 -2.02
N GLN A 86 4.35 -4.96 -1.03
CA GLN A 86 3.20 -4.57 -0.23
C GLN A 86 3.58 -4.71 1.25
N GLN A 87 3.70 -3.57 1.93
CA GLN A 87 3.78 -3.59 3.40
C GLN A 87 2.45 -4.11 3.95
N ILE A 88 2.53 -5.04 4.90
CA ILE A 88 1.37 -5.54 5.64
C ILE A 88 1.21 -4.68 6.89
N GLY A 89 0.03 -4.10 7.07
CA GLY A 89 -0.27 -3.18 8.17
C GLY A 89 0.28 -1.76 7.96
N GLY A 90 0.23 -0.95 9.02
CA GLY A 90 0.67 0.44 9.03
C GLY A 90 -0.32 1.44 8.43
N ALA A 91 0.04 2.73 8.50
CA ALA A 91 -0.79 3.81 8.01
C ALA A 91 -0.83 3.85 6.46
N PRO A 92 -2.02 4.06 5.84
CA PRO A 92 -2.17 3.95 4.40
C PRO A 92 -1.58 5.14 3.63
N VAL A 93 -0.53 4.88 2.84
CA VAL A 93 0.13 5.89 1.97
C VAL A 93 -0.84 6.59 1.02
N SER A 94 -1.86 5.90 0.52
CA SER A 94 -2.86 6.52 -0.37
C SER A 94 -3.67 7.61 0.33
N THR A 95 -3.99 7.43 1.63
CA THR A 95 -4.70 8.45 2.41
C THR A 95 -3.79 9.65 2.68
N TRP A 96 -2.52 9.40 3.03
CA TRP A 96 -1.49 10.45 3.13
C TRP A 96 -1.40 11.30 1.86
N ARG A 97 -1.33 10.66 0.68
CA ARG A 97 -1.28 11.37 -0.61
C ARG A 97 -2.53 12.20 -0.86
N GLU A 98 -3.70 11.69 -0.45
CA GLU A 98 -4.96 12.38 -0.64
C GLU A 98 -5.11 13.58 0.30
N LEU A 99 -4.67 13.46 1.57
CA LEU A 99 -4.59 14.59 2.51
C LEU A 99 -3.70 15.73 1.98
N ARG A 100 -2.58 15.41 1.35
CA ARG A 100 -1.68 16.41 0.73
C ARG A 100 -2.32 17.18 -0.43
N ARG A 101 -3.40 16.67 -1.04
CA ARG A 101 -4.13 17.41 -2.09
C ARG A 101 -4.96 18.55 -1.53
N LEU A 102 -5.27 18.54 -0.22
CA LEU A 102 -6.00 19.62 0.42
C LEU A 102 -5.18 20.91 0.47
N GLY A 103 -3.85 20.83 0.49
CA GLY A 103 -2.96 21.98 0.53
C GLY A 103 -3.35 22.96 1.65
N SER A 104 -3.39 24.25 1.30
CA SER A 104 -3.71 25.36 2.20
C SER A 104 -5.20 25.74 2.24
N ARG A 105 -6.11 24.82 1.86
CA ARG A 105 -7.55 25.09 1.95
C ARG A 105 -7.91 25.39 3.42
N GLU A 106 -8.56 26.53 3.67
CA GLU A 106 -9.13 26.83 4.97
C GLU A 106 -10.35 25.91 5.19
N LEU A 107 -10.13 24.84 5.96
CA LEU A 107 -11.16 23.87 6.28
C LEU A 107 -11.26 23.75 7.79
N VAL A 108 -12.47 23.77 8.33
CA VAL A 108 -12.71 23.39 9.73
C VAL A 108 -12.79 21.88 9.78
N LEU A 109 -11.70 21.27 10.24
CA LEU A 109 -11.53 19.81 10.24
C LEU A 109 -11.71 19.24 11.64
N HIS A 110 -12.25 18.01 11.69
CA HIS A 110 -12.27 17.24 12.93
C HIS A 110 -10.82 17.06 13.44
N PRO A 111 -10.55 17.16 14.75
CA PRO A 111 -9.18 17.15 15.28
C PRO A 111 -8.33 15.95 14.83
N GLU A 112 -8.92 14.76 14.73
CA GLU A 112 -8.21 13.57 14.24
C GLU A 112 -7.77 13.68 12.78
N LEU A 113 -8.59 14.33 11.94
CA LEU A 113 -8.28 14.53 10.53
C LEU A 113 -7.25 15.65 10.36
N GLU A 114 -7.38 16.72 11.14
CA GLU A 114 -6.42 17.83 11.11
C GLU A 114 -5.02 17.38 11.55
N ALA A 115 -4.90 16.56 12.60
CA ALA A 115 -3.61 16.01 13.02
C ALA A 115 -2.91 15.25 11.89
N ALA A 116 -3.66 14.41 11.16
CA ALA A 116 -3.13 13.66 10.03
C ALA A 116 -2.82 14.58 8.82
N ARG A 117 -3.66 15.58 8.54
CA ARG A 117 -3.45 16.56 7.46
C ARG A 117 -2.22 17.42 7.71
N ALA A 118 -2.08 17.97 8.92
CA ALA A 118 -0.97 18.81 9.32
C ALA A 118 0.36 18.06 9.17
N ALA A 119 0.44 16.82 9.66
CA ALA A 119 1.62 15.97 9.46
C ALA A 119 1.92 15.72 7.97
N ALA A 120 0.88 15.52 7.15
CA ALA A 120 1.02 15.34 5.70
C ALA A 120 1.52 16.58 4.95
N ASP A 121 1.18 17.78 5.45
CA ASP A 121 1.55 19.07 4.87
C ASP A 121 3.03 19.42 5.09
N VAL A 122 3.60 19.04 6.26
CA VAL A 122 5.03 19.23 6.61
C VAL A 122 5.90 17.98 6.38
N PRO A 123 5.61 17.20 5.33
CA PRO A 123 6.05 15.80 5.12
C PRO A 123 6.48 14.95 6.34
N ASP A 124 5.86 15.10 7.52
CA ASP A 124 6.15 14.29 8.71
C ASP A 124 5.42 12.94 8.67
N TRP A 125 6.07 11.94 8.07
CA TRP A 125 5.54 10.58 8.01
C TRP A 125 5.32 9.97 9.41
N SER A 126 6.21 10.25 10.37
CA SER A 126 6.15 9.69 11.71
C SER A 126 4.95 10.23 12.49
N GLY A 127 4.73 11.54 12.43
CA GLY A 127 3.56 12.21 12.98
C GLY A 127 2.27 11.69 12.37
N TYR A 128 2.24 11.44 11.06
CA TYR A 128 1.07 10.87 10.41
C TYR A 128 0.76 9.43 10.83
N VAL A 129 1.78 8.58 10.94
CA VAL A 129 1.60 7.21 11.44
C VAL A 129 0.98 7.25 12.85
N ASN A 130 1.47 8.13 13.71
CA ASN A 130 0.93 8.31 15.05
C ASN A 130 -0.50 8.88 15.02
N ALA A 131 -0.77 9.88 14.18
CA ALA A 131 -2.11 10.46 14.01
C ALA A 131 -3.14 9.44 13.48
N GLN A 132 -2.71 8.44 12.72
CA GLN A 132 -3.56 7.34 12.26
C GLN A 132 -3.87 6.28 13.34
N GLY A 133 -3.31 6.42 14.55
CA GLY A 133 -3.45 5.47 15.66
C GLY A 133 -2.19 4.68 15.97
N GLY A 134 -1.05 5.01 15.34
CA GLY A 134 0.25 4.39 15.58
C GLY A 134 0.61 3.28 14.58
N PRO A 135 1.85 2.75 14.67
CA PRO A 135 2.39 1.80 13.69
C PRO A 135 1.67 0.44 13.68
N PHE A 136 1.01 0.07 14.78
CA PHE A 136 0.32 -1.21 14.94
C PHE A 136 -1.20 -1.08 14.94
N VAL A 137 -1.74 0.09 14.54
CA VAL A 137 -3.18 0.29 14.45
C VAL A 137 -3.82 -0.72 13.51
N THR A 138 -4.94 -1.31 13.93
CA THR A 138 -5.72 -2.20 13.09
C THR A 138 -6.53 -1.39 12.07
N ARG A 139 -6.90 -2.00 10.95
CA ARG A 139 -7.56 -1.29 9.84
C ARG A 139 -8.90 -0.66 10.24
N ASP A 140 -9.64 -1.33 11.12
CA ASP A 140 -10.90 -0.89 11.72
C ASP A 140 -10.71 0.27 12.71
N CYS A 141 -9.50 0.48 13.23
CA CYS A 141 -9.16 1.58 14.14
C CYS A 141 -8.47 2.78 13.47
N LEU A 142 -8.27 2.76 12.15
CA LEU A 142 -7.70 3.90 11.41
C LEU A 142 -8.55 5.17 11.57
N ARG A 143 -7.88 6.29 11.90
CA ARG A 143 -8.50 7.60 12.18
C ARG A 143 -8.94 8.36 10.94
N VAL A 144 -8.27 8.16 9.80
CA VAL A 144 -8.63 8.76 8.51
C VAL A 144 -8.66 7.70 7.42
N ARG A 145 -9.72 7.72 6.61
CA ARG A 145 -9.95 6.76 5.51
C ARG A 145 -10.27 7.48 4.21
N LEU A 146 -10.04 6.78 3.10
CA LEU A 146 -10.43 7.22 1.77
C LEU A 146 -11.94 7.07 1.58
N ASN A 147 -12.57 8.09 1.02
CA ASN A 147 -13.90 7.99 0.46
C ASN A 147 -13.83 7.60 -1.03
N TYR A 148 -14.69 6.68 -1.43
CA TYR A 148 -14.80 6.21 -2.82
C TYR A 148 -16.20 6.50 -3.36
N GLU A 149 -16.24 6.93 -4.62
CA GLU A 149 -17.43 6.93 -5.44
C GLU A 149 -17.38 5.74 -6.39
N TYR A 150 -18.50 5.05 -6.52
CA TYR A 150 -18.64 3.89 -7.38
C TYR A 150 -19.53 4.25 -8.55
N THR A 151 -19.06 3.94 -9.75
CA THR A 151 -19.85 4.06 -10.99
C THR A 151 -20.08 2.65 -11.52
N GLU A 152 -21.34 2.21 -11.47
CA GLU A 152 -21.76 0.95 -12.10
C GLU A 152 -21.60 1.06 -13.61
N ASN A 153 -21.11 0.01 -14.27
CA ASN A 153 -20.77 0.01 -15.70
C ASN A 153 -19.86 1.18 -16.08
N GLY A 154 -18.88 1.51 -15.23
CA GLY A 154 -18.03 2.67 -15.38
C GLY A 154 -16.92 2.52 -16.43
N ASN A 155 -16.82 1.37 -17.11
CA ASN A 155 -15.92 1.12 -18.22
C ASN A 155 -16.63 0.42 -19.38
N ASP A 156 -15.95 0.31 -20.52
CA ASP A 156 -16.47 -0.32 -21.76
C ASP A 156 -16.82 -1.81 -21.61
N TYR A 157 -16.44 -2.43 -20.49
CA TYR A 157 -16.65 -3.85 -20.20
C TYR A 157 -17.79 -4.09 -19.19
N GLY A 158 -18.44 -3.03 -18.69
CA GLY A 158 -19.52 -3.13 -17.72
C GLY A 158 -19.04 -3.32 -16.27
N ASP A 159 -17.75 -3.14 -15.98
CA ASP A 159 -17.25 -3.27 -14.61
C ASP A 159 -17.67 -2.06 -13.75
N THR A 160 -17.88 -2.30 -12.46
CA THR A 160 -18.02 -1.21 -11.49
C THR A 160 -16.66 -0.56 -11.23
N VAL A 161 -16.56 0.74 -11.47
CA VAL A 161 -15.31 1.50 -11.30
C VAL A 161 -15.36 2.29 -9.99
N ALA A 162 -14.35 2.11 -9.15
CA ALA A 162 -14.17 2.86 -7.91
C ALA A 162 -13.19 4.02 -8.11
N LYS A 163 -13.60 5.24 -7.76
CA LYS A 163 -12.77 6.45 -7.82
C LYS A 163 -12.67 7.08 -6.44
N ILE A 164 -11.45 7.41 -6.02
CA ILE A 164 -11.23 8.17 -4.78
C ILE A 164 -11.81 9.57 -4.98
N SER A 165 -12.73 10.00 -4.10
CA SER A 165 -13.32 11.34 -4.16
C SER A 165 -12.93 12.22 -2.97
N GLY A 166 -12.48 11.63 -1.87
CA GLY A 166 -12.17 12.38 -0.66
C GLY A 166 -11.55 11.56 0.47
N VAL A 167 -11.53 12.16 1.65
CA VAL A 167 -11.15 11.53 2.92
C VAL A 167 -12.21 11.80 3.98
N TYR A 168 -12.33 10.91 4.96
CA TYR A 168 -13.23 11.08 6.10
C TYR A 168 -12.65 10.44 7.37
N CYS A 169 -13.18 10.83 8.54
CA CYS A 169 -12.91 10.18 9.82
C CYS A 169 -14.08 9.24 10.16
N PRO A 170 -13.85 7.93 10.40
CA PRO A 170 -14.93 6.98 10.65
C PRO A 170 -15.55 7.10 12.05
N PHE A 171 -14.93 7.87 12.96
CA PHE A 171 -15.40 8.04 14.34
C PHE A 171 -16.25 9.31 14.53
N THR A 172 -16.38 10.13 13.50
CA THR A 172 -17.25 11.31 13.51
C THR A 172 -18.67 10.90 13.12
N ILE A 173 -19.68 11.48 13.79
CA ILE A 173 -21.09 11.24 13.49
C ILE A 173 -21.47 12.02 12.21
N SER A 174 -21.86 11.29 11.17
CA SER A 174 -22.57 11.71 9.94
C SER A 174 -21.85 12.73 9.02
N GLU A 175 -21.42 12.26 7.86
CA GLU A 175 -21.27 13.02 6.59
C GLU A 175 -20.10 14.00 6.36
N SER A 176 -19.09 14.12 7.22
CA SER A 176 -17.95 15.01 6.92
C SER A 176 -16.92 14.38 5.96
N VAL A 177 -17.35 13.94 4.76
CA VAL A 177 -16.42 13.63 3.67
C VAL A 177 -15.82 14.96 3.18
N ILE A 178 -14.50 15.03 3.17
CA ILE A 178 -13.78 16.16 2.60
C ILE A 178 -13.39 15.77 1.19
N TYR A 179 -14.03 16.41 0.22
CA TYR A 179 -13.74 16.19 -1.19
C TYR A 179 -12.40 16.82 -1.58
N THR A 180 -11.50 15.97 -2.05
CA THR A 180 -10.12 16.33 -2.43
C THR A 180 -9.98 16.51 -3.94
N ARG A 181 -10.96 16.05 -4.73
CA ARG A 181 -10.98 16.10 -6.19
C ARG A 181 -12.22 16.84 -6.67
N THR A 182 -12.09 18.16 -6.85
CA THR A 182 -13.22 19.08 -7.09
C THR A 182 -13.62 19.23 -8.56
N ASN A 183 -12.83 18.71 -9.51
CA ASN A 183 -13.07 18.95 -10.94
C ASN A 183 -14.18 18.07 -11.56
N ASP A 184 -14.69 17.07 -10.84
CA ASP A 184 -15.71 16.15 -11.38
C ASP A 184 -17.16 16.58 -11.07
N LEU A 185 -17.36 17.48 -10.09
CA LEU A 185 -18.69 17.90 -9.64
C LEU A 185 -19.28 19.04 -10.49
N GLN A 186 -18.46 19.91 -11.08
CA GLN A 186 -18.95 21.03 -11.90
C GLN A 186 -19.65 20.58 -13.20
N ASN A 187 -19.31 19.40 -13.72
CA ASN A 187 -19.86 18.92 -15.00
C ASN A 187 -21.16 18.09 -14.89
N ARG A 188 -21.70 17.90 -13.67
CA ARG A 188 -22.94 17.11 -13.46
C ARG A 188 -24.19 17.97 -13.24
N THR A 189 -24.05 19.28 -13.13
CA THR A 189 -25.16 20.22 -12.90
C THR A 189 -25.71 20.89 -14.16
N GLU A 190 -25.17 20.58 -15.35
CA GLU A 190 -25.55 21.21 -16.62
C GLU A 190 -26.09 20.22 -17.68
N ALA A 191 -26.63 19.07 -17.27
CA ALA A 191 -27.28 18.11 -18.17
C ALA A 191 -28.75 17.87 -17.81
#